data_AF-A0A7E4VR88-F1
#
_entry.id   AF-A0A7E4VR88-F1
#
_cell.length_a   1.000
_cell.length_b   1.000
_cell.length_c   1.000
_cell.angle_alpha   90.00
_cell.angle_beta   90.00
_cell.angle_gamma   90.00
#
_symmetry.space_group_name_H-M   'P 1'
#
loop_
_entity.id
_entity.type
_entity.pdbx_description
1 polymer ?
#
loop_
_entity_poly.entity_id
_entity_poly.type
_entity_poly.pdbx_seq_one_letter_code
_entity_poly.pdbx_strand_id
1 'polypeptide(L)'
;MDRTSMFLTYGFILILVHISTNGFRTNAPIVYAAPMISLCVMTAITRMRWDKKVATIGSFASIAIGVYYWALLPKHIIARAGLFCISHGLYLYTFFPHVRKLWTPLAVVTVIYAFGLIYYAVGDLFRSLPSLCFAVALDLITVSFSMITAGSFWKNGARGNKIFEARNAAMLRFIGTGVQLVLASLLMFNHFLSHNNFHQYMLFYYIAQYLMFVANEQTF
;
A
#
# COMPACT_ATOMS: atom_id res chain seq x y z
N MET A 1 -6.65 -22.94 4.73
CA MET A 1 -6.13 -22.27 5.94
C MET A 1 -7.20 -21.30 6.38
N ASP A 2 -7.65 -21.40 7.63
CA ASP A 2 -8.76 -20.57 8.11
C ASP A 2 -8.28 -19.13 8.36
N ARG A 3 -9.20 -18.16 8.31
CA ARG A 3 -8.88 -16.73 8.46
C ARG A 3 -8.19 -16.43 9.80
N THR A 4 -8.62 -17.09 10.87
CA THR A 4 -7.99 -16.98 12.19
C THR A 4 -6.54 -17.47 12.14
N SER A 5 -6.26 -18.57 11.44
CA SER A 5 -4.90 -19.06 11.25
C SER A 5 -4.06 -18.09 10.43
N MET A 6 -4.61 -17.45 9.39
CA MET A 6 -3.90 -16.42 8.61
C MET A 6 -3.54 -15.21 9.47
N PHE A 7 -4.49 -14.71 10.26
CA PHE A 7 -4.26 -13.61 11.19
C PHE A 7 -3.18 -13.93 12.22
N LEU A 8 -3.26 -15.09 12.88
CA LEU A 8 -2.28 -15.52 13.87
C LEU A 8 -0.89 -15.70 13.26
N THR A 9 -0.81 -16.31 12.07
CA THR A 9 0.47 -16.50 11.36
C THR A 9 1.11 -15.17 10.99
N TYR A 10 0.32 -14.24 10.42
CA TYR A 10 0.83 -12.92 10.04
C TYR A 10 1.24 -12.12 11.28
N GLY A 11 0.41 -12.12 12.32
CA GLY A 11 0.70 -11.46 13.60
C GLY A 11 1.97 -12.00 14.25
N PHE A 12 2.17 -13.32 14.24
CA PHE A 12 3.40 -13.95 14.74
C PHE A 12 4.63 -13.47 13.96
N ILE A 13 4.56 -13.40 12.62
CA ILE A 13 5.64 -12.88 11.79
C ILE A 13 5.93 -11.41 12.14
N LEU A 14 4.90 -10.57 12.34
CA LEU A 14 5.10 -9.17 12.74
C LEU A 14 5.80 -9.04 14.09
N ILE A 15 5.43 -9.87 15.07
CA ILE A 15 6.08 -9.89 16.39
C ILE A 15 7.54 -10.29 16.23
N LEU A 16 7.83 -11.35 15.46
CA LEU A 16 9.21 -11.78 15.19
C LEU A 16 10.04 -10.69 14.52
N VAL A 17 9.49 -10.02 13.52
CA VAL A 17 10.16 -8.89 12.84
C VAL A 17 10.42 -7.76 13.82
N HIS A 18 9.44 -7.40 14.65
CA HIS A 18 9.58 -6.34 15.65
C HIS A 18 10.70 -6.63 16.65
N ILE A 19 10.75 -7.86 17.19
CA ILE A 19 11.81 -8.30 18.11
C ILE A 19 13.17 -8.32 17.40
N SER A 20 13.23 -8.93 16.22
CA SER A 20 14.48 -9.11 15.46
C SER A 20 15.11 -7.80 14.97
N THR A 21 14.30 -6.76 14.79
CA THR A 21 14.76 -5.43 14.38
C THR A 21 14.92 -4.46 15.55
N ASN A 22 14.81 -4.95 16.80
CA ASN A 22 14.83 -4.13 18.02
C ASN A 22 13.86 -2.93 17.91
N GLY A 23 12.61 -3.21 17.57
CA GLY A 23 11.58 -2.20 17.34
C GLY A 23 11.81 -1.36 16.09
N PHE A 24 12.24 -1.99 14.99
CA PHE A 24 12.57 -1.36 13.71
C PHE A 24 13.76 -0.39 13.74
N ARG A 25 14.63 -0.47 14.76
CA ARG A 25 15.83 0.37 14.85
C ARG A 25 17.01 -0.20 14.08
N THR A 26 17.05 -1.51 13.91
CA THR A 26 18.14 -2.22 13.24
C THR A 26 17.78 -2.51 11.79
N ASN A 27 18.69 -2.20 10.87
CA ASN A 27 18.53 -2.51 9.45
C ASN A 27 18.76 -4.01 9.18
N ALA A 28 17.68 -4.74 8.93
CA ALA A 28 17.71 -6.16 8.56
C ALA A 28 16.83 -6.39 7.32
N PRO A 29 17.38 -6.26 6.08
CA PRO A 29 16.59 -6.19 4.86
C PRO A 29 15.62 -7.35 4.62
N ILE A 30 16.08 -8.58 4.84
CA ILE A 30 15.25 -9.79 4.67
C ILE A 30 14.11 -9.81 5.70
N VAL A 31 14.41 -9.41 6.94
CA VAL A 31 13.46 -9.40 8.05
C VAL A 31 12.34 -8.39 7.77
N TYR A 32 12.65 -7.22 7.22
CA TYR A 32 11.63 -6.24 6.81
C TYR A 32 10.76 -6.71 5.63
N ALA A 33 11.28 -7.56 4.73
CA ALA A 33 10.52 -8.10 3.61
C ALA A 33 9.60 -9.27 4.01
N ALA A 34 9.90 -9.96 5.12
CA ALA A 34 9.22 -11.18 5.55
C ALA A 34 7.68 -11.06 5.67
N PRO A 35 7.10 -9.97 6.22
CA PRO A 35 5.65 -9.82 6.26
C PRO A 35 5.03 -9.83 4.86
N MET A 36 5.63 -9.14 3.90
CA MET A 36 5.10 -9.08 2.53
C MET A 36 5.24 -10.42 1.81
N ILE A 37 6.37 -11.12 2.01
CA ILE A 37 6.56 -12.48 1.48
C ILE A 37 5.50 -13.42 2.04
N SER A 38 5.18 -13.30 3.33
CA SER A 38 4.12 -14.11 3.95
C SER A 38 2.76 -13.84 3.33
N LEU A 39 2.43 -12.58 3.00
CA LEU A 39 1.20 -12.25 2.27
C LEU A 39 1.19 -12.83 0.87
N CYS A 40 2.31 -12.89 0.16
CA CYS A 40 2.40 -13.59 -1.14
C CYS A 40 2.03 -15.07 -1.01
N VAL A 41 2.63 -15.77 -0.03
CA VAL A 41 2.36 -17.19 0.22
C VAL A 41 0.91 -17.40 0.62
N MET A 42 0.39 -16.57 1.54
CA MET A 42 -1.02 -16.62 1.95
C MET A 42 -1.95 -16.38 0.76
N THR A 43 -1.64 -15.42 -0.11
CA THR A 43 -2.44 -15.13 -1.32
C THR A 43 -2.40 -16.28 -2.33
N ALA A 44 -1.28 -16.99 -2.44
CA ALA A 44 -1.19 -18.16 -3.33
C ALA A 44 -2.17 -19.27 -2.94
N ILE A 45 -2.35 -19.49 -1.64
CA ILE A 45 -3.21 -20.56 -1.09
C ILE A 45 -4.70 -20.16 -0.97
N THR A 46 -5.08 -18.91 -1.24
CA THR A 46 -6.51 -18.50 -1.23
C THR A 46 -7.27 -19.07 -2.44
N ARG A 47 -8.60 -18.97 -2.41
CA ARG A 47 -9.47 -19.35 -3.53
C ARG A 47 -9.79 -18.19 -4.49
N MET A 48 -9.03 -17.10 -4.44
CA MET A 48 -9.23 -15.93 -5.30
C MET A 48 -9.18 -16.30 -6.79
N ARG A 49 -9.97 -15.59 -7.61
CA ARG A 49 -9.88 -15.67 -9.08
C ARG A 49 -8.43 -15.44 -9.56
N TRP A 50 -7.98 -16.24 -10.52
CA TRP A 50 -6.57 -16.33 -10.91
C TRP A 50 -5.93 -14.99 -11.31
N ASP A 51 -6.61 -14.19 -12.11
CA ASP A 51 -6.16 -12.85 -12.52
C ASP A 51 -5.98 -11.91 -11.32
N LYS A 52 -6.91 -11.94 -10.35
CA LYS A 52 -6.85 -11.14 -9.12
C LYS A 52 -5.81 -11.66 -8.15
N LYS A 53 -5.63 -12.98 -8.09
CA LYS A 53 -4.60 -13.64 -7.31
C LYS A 53 -3.20 -13.22 -7.77
N VAL A 54 -2.90 -13.35 -9.07
CA VAL A 54 -1.58 -12.99 -9.62
C VAL A 54 -1.29 -11.51 -9.43
N ALA A 55 -2.27 -10.63 -9.67
CA ALA A 55 -2.09 -9.19 -9.44
C ALA A 55 -1.84 -8.85 -7.96
N THR A 56 -2.55 -9.51 -7.03
CA THR A 56 -2.36 -9.31 -5.58
C THR A 56 -0.98 -9.83 -5.12
N ILE A 57 -0.56 -11.01 -5.59
CA ILE A 57 0.80 -11.53 -5.33
C ILE A 57 1.85 -10.59 -5.90
N GLY A 58 1.68 -10.13 -7.14
CA GLY A 58 2.62 -9.21 -7.80
C GLY A 58 2.73 -7.88 -7.05
N SER A 59 1.63 -7.38 -6.49
CA SER A 59 1.63 -6.21 -5.63
C SER A 59 2.47 -6.44 -4.37
N PHE A 60 2.21 -7.50 -3.59
CA PHE A 60 2.97 -7.78 -2.38
C PHE A 60 4.43 -8.12 -2.64
N ALA A 61 4.73 -8.83 -3.73
CA ALA A 61 6.10 -9.14 -4.14
C ALA A 61 6.87 -7.87 -4.50
N SER A 62 6.26 -6.93 -5.24
CA SER A 62 6.87 -5.65 -5.59
C SER A 62 7.18 -4.81 -4.35
N ILE A 63 6.29 -4.83 -3.33
CA ILE A 63 6.56 -4.18 -2.04
C ILE A 63 7.69 -4.89 -1.29
N ALA A 64 7.67 -6.23 -1.24
CA ALA A 64 8.72 -6.99 -0.55
C ALA A 64 10.11 -6.62 -1.10
N ILE A 65 10.22 -6.54 -2.42
CA ILE A 65 11.44 -6.10 -3.11
C ILE A 65 11.73 -4.64 -2.78
N GLY A 66 10.73 -3.74 -2.84
CA GLY A 66 10.92 -2.32 -2.51
C GLY A 66 11.41 -2.07 -1.09
N VAL A 67 10.88 -2.80 -0.11
CA VAL A 67 11.28 -2.75 1.30
C VAL A 67 12.67 -3.36 1.51
N TYR A 68 12.99 -4.45 0.80
CA TYR A 68 14.33 -5.02 0.81
C TYR A 68 15.37 -4.02 0.27
N TYR A 69 15.10 -3.39 -0.88
CA TYR A 69 15.96 -2.35 -1.46
C TYR A 69 16.09 -1.14 -0.55
N TRP A 70 15.03 -0.75 0.16
CA TRP A 70 15.09 0.35 1.11
C TRP A 70 16.12 0.10 2.22
N ALA A 71 16.13 -1.11 2.78
CA ALA A 71 17.02 -1.47 3.87
C ALA A 71 18.46 -1.77 3.39
N LEU A 72 18.64 -2.30 2.17
CA LEU A 72 19.95 -2.64 1.62
C LEU A 72 20.65 -1.46 0.94
N LEU A 73 19.91 -0.65 0.20
CA LEU A 73 20.41 0.36 -0.73
C LEU A 73 19.66 1.70 -0.57
N PRO A 74 19.89 2.43 0.54
CA PRO A 74 19.10 3.62 0.89
C PRO A 74 19.20 4.77 -0.14
N LYS A 75 20.26 4.77 -0.97
CA LYS A 75 20.47 5.80 -2.01
C LYS A 75 19.61 5.59 -3.27
N HIS A 76 19.05 4.40 -3.49
CA HIS A 76 18.27 4.07 -4.70
C HIS A 76 16.78 4.41 -4.56
N ILE A 77 16.48 5.67 -4.22
CA ILE A 77 15.13 6.16 -3.92
C ILE A 77 14.18 6.00 -5.11
N ILE A 78 14.67 6.26 -6.33
CA ILE A 78 13.88 6.17 -7.58
C ILE A 78 13.39 4.74 -7.82
N ALA A 79 14.28 3.75 -7.72
CA ALA A 79 13.95 2.35 -7.95
C ALA A 79 12.87 1.86 -6.97
N ARG A 80 13.00 2.22 -5.69
CA ARG A 80 12.03 1.89 -4.66
C ARG A 80 10.69 2.58 -4.87
N ALA A 81 10.67 3.87 -5.21
CA ALA A 81 9.43 4.59 -5.52
C ALA A 81 8.72 3.96 -6.73
N GLY A 82 9.47 3.55 -7.76
CA GLY A 82 8.95 2.79 -8.89
C GLY A 82 8.32 1.45 -8.48
N LEU A 83 8.98 0.67 -7.62
CA LEU A 83 8.45 -0.61 -7.13
C LEU A 83 7.16 -0.44 -6.30
N PHE A 84 7.09 0.59 -5.45
CA PHE A 84 5.86 0.91 -4.71
C PHE A 84 4.75 1.35 -5.66
N CYS A 85 5.06 2.21 -6.63
CA CYS A 85 4.08 2.63 -7.63
C CYS A 85 3.54 1.44 -8.44
N ILE A 86 4.41 0.53 -8.90
CA ILE A 86 4.01 -0.70 -9.60
C ILE A 86 3.12 -1.54 -8.70
N SER A 87 3.49 -1.71 -7.43
CA SER A 87 2.69 -2.46 -6.48
C SER A 87 1.28 -1.88 -6.30
N HIS A 88 1.19 -0.59 -6.04
CA HIS A 88 -0.08 0.09 -5.83
C HIS A 88 -0.94 0.06 -7.10
N GLY A 89 -0.32 0.17 -8.28
CA GLY A 89 -0.99 0.01 -9.57
C GLY A 89 -1.55 -1.40 -9.79
N LEU A 90 -0.76 -2.44 -9.48
CA LEU A 90 -1.20 -3.84 -9.54
C LEU A 90 -2.35 -4.10 -8.57
N TYR A 91 -2.27 -3.57 -7.35
CA TYR A 91 -3.35 -3.71 -6.37
C TYR A 91 -4.62 -3.00 -6.83
N LEU A 92 -4.51 -1.76 -7.33
CA LEU A 92 -5.61 -0.99 -7.89
C LEU A 92 -6.32 -1.75 -9.02
N TYR A 93 -5.56 -2.39 -9.91
CA TYR A 93 -6.11 -3.19 -11.01
C TYR A 93 -7.04 -4.32 -10.53
N THR A 94 -6.85 -4.82 -9.30
CA THR A 94 -7.70 -5.90 -8.77
C THR A 94 -9.17 -5.48 -8.67
N PHE A 95 -9.46 -4.25 -8.24
CA PHE A 95 -10.83 -3.81 -7.95
C PHE A 95 -11.32 -2.63 -8.80
N PHE A 96 -10.44 -1.86 -9.45
CA PHE A 96 -10.82 -0.70 -10.27
C PHE A 96 -11.96 -0.95 -11.28
N PRO A 97 -11.97 -2.07 -12.06
CA PRO A 97 -13.04 -2.33 -13.02
C PRO A 97 -14.44 -2.49 -12.40
N HIS A 98 -14.52 -2.73 -11.09
CA HIS A 98 -15.77 -3.00 -10.38
C HIS A 98 -16.37 -1.73 -9.74
N VAL A 99 -15.69 -0.59 -9.82
CA VAL A 99 -16.18 0.69 -9.30
C VAL A 99 -17.32 1.18 -10.18
N ARG A 100 -18.51 1.32 -9.59
CA ARG A 100 -19.72 1.77 -10.33
C ARG A 100 -19.75 3.28 -10.52
N LYS A 101 -19.51 4.04 -9.45
CA LYS A 101 -19.60 5.51 -9.42
C LYS A 101 -18.55 6.06 -8.47
N LEU A 102 -17.89 7.13 -8.88
CA LEU A 102 -16.93 7.83 -8.04
C LEU A 102 -17.64 8.62 -6.93
N TRP A 103 -17.07 8.60 -5.73
CA TRP A 103 -17.47 9.49 -4.65
C TRP A 103 -16.82 10.85 -4.85
N THR A 104 -17.50 11.73 -5.59
CA THR A 104 -16.94 13.03 -6.03
C THR A 104 -16.35 13.87 -4.89
N PRO A 105 -17.04 14.10 -3.74
CA PRO A 105 -16.43 14.80 -2.61
C PRO A 105 -15.08 14.22 -2.16
N LEU A 106 -14.98 12.89 -2.03
CA LEU A 106 -13.72 12.24 -1.64
C LEU A 106 -12.65 12.46 -2.72
N ALA A 107 -13.01 12.32 -4.00
CA ALA A 107 -12.10 12.55 -5.11
C ALA A 107 -11.54 13.98 -5.09
N VAL A 108 -12.39 15.00 -4.93
CA VAL A 108 -11.97 16.41 -4.88
C VAL A 108 -11.03 16.66 -3.71
N VAL A 109 -11.39 16.21 -2.50
CA VAL A 109 -10.56 16.41 -1.30
C VAL A 109 -9.20 15.72 -1.46
N THR A 110 -9.17 14.46 -1.91
CA THR A 110 -7.92 13.72 -2.08
C THR A 110 -7.04 14.30 -3.19
N VAL A 111 -7.63 14.80 -4.27
CA VAL A 111 -6.90 15.48 -5.35
C VAL A 111 -6.26 16.77 -4.85
N ILE A 112 -7.03 17.65 -4.19
CA ILE A 112 -6.51 18.90 -3.61
C ILE A 112 -5.38 18.59 -2.62
N TYR A 113 -5.57 17.60 -1.76
CA TYR A 113 -4.54 17.13 -0.82
C TYR A 113 -3.27 16.67 -1.53
N ALA A 114 -3.39 15.78 -2.53
CA ALA A 114 -2.23 15.21 -3.22
C ALA A 114 -1.44 16.28 -3.99
N PHE A 115 -2.13 17.15 -4.74
CA PHE A 115 -1.47 18.25 -5.47
C PHE A 115 -0.85 19.28 -4.52
N GLY A 116 -1.55 19.66 -3.45
CA GLY A 116 -1.00 20.56 -2.44
C GLY A 116 0.25 19.99 -1.78
N LEU A 117 0.25 18.69 -1.46
CA LEU A 117 1.40 18.02 -0.87
C LEU A 117 2.57 17.91 -1.85
N ILE A 118 2.34 17.53 -3.10
CA ILE A 118 3.38 17.47 -4.14
C ILE A 118 4.00 18.86 -4.34
N TYR A 119 3.16 19.89 -4.48
CA TYR A 119 3.62 21.26 -4.65
C TYR A 119 4.51 21.69 -3.47
N TYR A 120 4.05 21.45 -2.23
CA TYR A 120 4.77 21.85 -1.03
C TYR A 120 6.08 21.05 -0.82
N ALA A 121 6.06 19.74 -1.03
CA ALA A 121 7.20 18.87 -0.68
C ALA A 121 8.28 18.79 -1.76
N VAL A 122 7.92 18.95 -3.04
CA VAL A 122 8.86 18.74 -4.17
C VAL A 122 8.84 19.86 -5.22
N GLY A 123 8.02 20.90 -5.06
CA GLY A 123 7.92 22.01 -6.00
C GLY A 123 9.27 22.67 -6.32
N ASP A 124 10.02 23.05 -5.28
CA ASP A 124 11.34 23.70 -5.44
C ASP A 124 12.41 22.72 -5.95
N LEU A 125 12.27 21.43 -5.63
CA LEU A 125 13.23 20.39 -6.00
C LEU A 125 13.06 19.91 -7.44
N PHE A 126 11.92 20.19 -8.09
CA PHE A 126 11.60 19.68 -9.41
C PHE A 126 12.61 20.09 -10.49
N ARG A 127 13.21 21.29 -10.36
CA ARG A 127 14.26 21.76 -11.27
C ARG A 127 15.57 20.99 -11.11
N SER A 128 15.90 20.60 -9.89
CA SER A 128 17.19 19.99 -9.55
C SER A 128 17.18 18.47 -9.71
N LEU A 129 16.06 17.81 -9.34
CA LEU A 129 15.93 16.35 -9.29
C LEU A 129 14.62 15.86 -9.94
N PRO A 130 14.36 16.17 -11.23
CA PRO A 130 13.06 15.97 -11.86
C PRO A 130 12.60 14.50 -11.86
N SER A 131 13.51 13.56 -12.12
CA SER A 131 13.19 12.13 -12.18
C SER A 131 12.78 11.57 -10.82
N LEU A 132 13.42 12.03 -9.75
CA LEU A 132 13.10 11.63 -8.39
C LEU A 132 11.76 12.21 -7.95
N CYS A 133 11.55 13.52 -8.15
CA CYS A 133 10.29 14.17 -7.83
C CYS A 133 9.13 13.51 -8.58
N PHE A 134 9.32 13.19 -9.85
CA PHE A 134 8.33 12.50 -10.66
C PHE A 134 8.01 11.10 -10.12
N ALA A 135 9.01 10.30 -9.78
CA ALA A 135 8.79 8.94 -9.28
C ALA A 135 8.00 8.92 -7.96
N VAL A 136 8.34 9.80 -7.01
CA VAL A 136 7.64 9.88 -5.72
C VAL A 136 6.24 10.50 -5.87
N ALA A 137 6.07 11.50 -6.74
CA ALA A 137 4.77 12.07 -7.05
C ALA A 137 3.84 11.04 -7.70
N LEU A 138 4.35 10.23 -8.62
CA LEU A 138 3.57 9.19 -9.30
C LEU A 138 3.09 8.11 -8.32
N ASP A 139 3.94 7.70 -7.37
CA ASP A 139 3.53 6.77 -6.31
C ASP A 139 2.40 7.36 -5.46
N LEU A 140 2.55 8.61 -5.01
CA LEU A 140 1.52 9.30 -4.22
C LEU A 140 0.20 9.44 -4.98
N ILE A 141 0.24 9.78 -6.28
CA ILE A 141 -0.95 9.86 -7.14
C ILE A 141 -1.61 8.48 -7.26
N THR A 142 -0.81 7.42 -7.42
CA THR A 142 -1.33 6.05 -7.55
C THR A 142 -2.02 5.59 -6.26
N VAL A 143 -1.42 5.86 -5.10
CA VAL A 143 -2.03 5.59 -3.79
C VAL A 143 -3.29 6.43 -3.58
N SER A 144 -3.26 7.71 -3.96
CA SER A 144 -4.40 8.62 -3.89
C SER A 144 -5.57 8.10 -4.72
N PHE A 145 -5.31 7.65 -5.94
CA PHE A 145 -6.32 7.07 -6.80
C PHE A 145 -6.85 5.73 -6.26
N SER A 146 -5.98 4.92 -5.64
CA SER A 146 -6.38 3.70 -4.91
C SER A 146 -7.32 4.01 -3.74
N MET A 147 -7.06 5.09 -2.99
CA MET A 147 -7.92 5.55 -1.90
C MET A 147 -9.27 6.04 -2.40
N ILE A 148 -9.29 6.87 -3.46
CA ILE A 148 -10.53 7.37 -4.08
C ILE A 148 -11.39 6.21 -4.58
N THR A 149 -10.79 5.26 -5.27
CA THR A 149 -11.49 4.11 -5.85
C THR A 149 -12.01 3.17 -4.76
N ALA A 150 -11.21 2.90 -3.71
CA ALA A 150 -11.63 2.09 -2.57
C ALA A 150 -12.80 2.74 -1.79
N GLY A 151 -12.71 4.05 -1.52
CA GLY A 151 -13.80 4.79 -0.85
C GLY A 151 -15.06 4.88 -1.70
N SER A 152 -14.89 5.04 -3.01
CA SER A 152 -16.01 5.01 -3.97
C SER A 152 -16.69 3.64 -4.01
N PHE A 153 -15.91 2.57 -3.97
CA PHE A 153 -16.41 1.20 -3.91
C PHE A 153 -17.15 0.91 -2.59
N TRP A 154 -16.65 1.42 -1.47
CA TRP A 154 -17.30 1.29 -0.17
C TRP A 154 -18.62 2.07 -0.07
N LYS A 155 -18.66 3.31 -0.56
CA LYS A 155 -19.86 4.17 -0.48
C LYS A 155 -20.93 3.79 -1.50
N ASN A 156 -20.54 3.59 -2.76
CA ASN A 156 -21.48 3.44 -3.87
C ASN A 156 -21.68 1.97 -4.28
N GLY A 157 -20.95 1.04 -3.65
CA GLY A 157 -21.02 -0.39 -3.92
C GLY A 157 -20.33 -0.82 -5.22
N ALA A 158 -20.35 -2.14 -5.44
CA ALA A 158 -19.84 -2.75 -6.65
C ALA A 158 -20.84 -2.63 -7.82
N ARG A 159 -20.32 -2.67 -9.05
CA ARG A 159 -21.15 -2.86 -10.24
C ARG A 159 -21.68 -4.31 -10.27
N GLY A 160 -22.91 -4.53 -9.81
CA GLY A 160 -23.61 -5.84 -9.82
C GLY A 160 -24.21 -6.27 -8.47
N ASN A 161 -24.99 -7.36 -8.44
CA ASN A 161 -25.82 -7.81 -7.30
C ASN A 161 -25.08 -8.45 -6.09
N LYS A 162 -23.75 -8.33 -5.97
CA LYS A 162 -22.99 -8.87 -4.81
C LYS A 162 -22.82 -7.84 -3.68
N ILE A 163 -23.93 -7.34 -3.15
CA ILE A 163 -23.97 -6.07 -2.40
C ILE A 163 -23.57 -6.22 -0.92
N PHE A 164 -23.77 -7.37 -0.28
CA PHE A 164 -23.67 -7.46 1.19
C PHE A 164 -22.29 -7.91 1.71
N GLU A 165 -21.69 -8.97 1.17
CA GLU A 165 -20.34 -9.43 1.58
C GLU A 165 -19.22 -8.48 1.09
N ALA A 166 -19.48 -7.69 0.05
CA ALA A 166 -18.52 -6.74 -0.50
C ALA A 166 -18.29 -5.49 0.37
N ARG A 167 -19.21 -5.14 1.29
CA ARG A 167 -19.14 -3.84 1.99
C ARG A 167 -18.09 -3.81 3.09
N ASN A 168 -17.98 -4.87 3.89
CA ASN A 168 -16.94 -4.97 4.93
C ASN A 168 -15.54 -5.05 4.28
N ALA A 169 -15.40 -5.87 3.24
CA ALA A 169 -14.16 -5.95 2.46
C ALA A 169 -13.80 -4.58 1.82
N ALA A 170 -14.78 -3.86 1.27
CA ALA A 170 -14.56 -2.51 0.73
C ALA A 170 -14.13 -1.51 1.80
N MET A 171 -14.69 -1.60 3.01
CA MET A 171 -14.29 -0.76 4.14
C MET A 171 -12.84 -1.04 4.57
N LEU A 172 -12.47 -2.32 4.71
CA LEU A 172 -11.08 -2.71 5.03
C LEU A 172 -10.10 -2.19 3.98
N ARG A 173 -10.48 -2.29 2.70
CA ARG A 173 -9.69 -1.73 1.59
C ARG A 173 -9.53 -0.22 1.72
N PHE A 174 -10.63 0.49 1.98
CA PHE A 174 -10.62 1.95 2.12
C PHE A 174 -9.73 2.41 3.28
N ILE A 175 -9.84 1.75 4.44
CA ILE A 175 -8.99 2.03 5.60
C ILE A 175 -7.53 1.72 5.27
N GLY A 176 -7.24 0.56 4.68
CA GLY A 176 -5.89 0.17 4.29
C GLY A 176 -5.25 1.16 3.32
N THR A 177 -5.95 1.55 2.24
CA THR A 177 -5.46 2.55 1.28
C THR A 177 -5.34 3.95 1.89
N GLY A 178 -6.16 4.27 2.91
CA GLY A 178 -6.09 5.55 3.62
C GLY A 178 -4.85 5.63 4.51
N VAL A 179 -4.58 4.57 5.29
CA VAL A 179 -3.33 4.46 6.06
C VAL A 179 -2.13 4.48 5.12
N GLN A 180 -2.21 3.78 3.98
CA GLN A 180 -1.17 3.79 2.96
C GLN A 180 -0.90 5.20 2.40
N LEU A 181 -1.95 6.00 2.16
CA LEU A 181 -1.82 7.38 1.70
C LEU A 181 -1.08 8.23 2.73
N VAL A 182 -1.47 8.13 4.01
CA VAL A 182 -0.79 8.86 5.11
C VAL A 182 0.68 8.46 5.19
N LEU A 183 0.99 7.17 5.08
CA LEU A 183 2.37 6.66 5.14
C LEU A 183 3.19 7.08 3.91
N ALA A 184 2.61 7.09 2.72
CA ALA A 184 3.26 7.59 1.51
C ALA A 184 3.57 9.09 1.64
N SER A 185 2.65 9.87 2.21
CA SER A 185 2.88 11.28 2.52
C SER A 185 4.01 11.47 3.53
N LEU A 186 4.02 10.71 4.63
CA LEU A 186 5.09 10.75 5.63
C LEU A 186 6.44 10.35 5.04
N LEU A 187 6.48 9.37 4.13
CA LEU A 187 7.69 8.97 3.42
C LEU A 187 8.20 10.13 2.53
N MET A 188 7.31 10.82 1.83
CA MET A 188 7.67 12.00 1.03
C MET A 188 8.24 13.13 1.90
N PHE A 189 7.60 13.45 3.03
CA PHE A 189 8.15 14.39 4.02
C PHE A 189 9.52 13.96 4.53
N ASN A 190 9.69 12.66 4.78
CA ASN A 190 10.95 12.12 5.28
C ASN A 190 12.10 12.29 4.30
N HIS A 191 11.82 12.23 2.99
CA HIS A 191 12.84 12.34 1.96
C HIS A 191 13.24 13.78 1.64
N PHE A 192 12.32 14.74 1.78
CA PHE A 192 12.55 16.09 1.25
C PHE A 192 12.51 17.21 2.28
N LEU A 193 11.88 17.01 3.44
CA LEU A 193 11.61 18.11 4.39
C LEU A 193 12.18 17.88 5.79
N SER A 194 12.17 16.66 6.32
CA SER A 194 12.72 16.38 7.66
C SER A 194 13.16 14.93 7.76
N HIS A 195 14.34 14.66 8.34
CA HIS A 195 14.81 13.29 8.59
C HIS A 195 14.09 12.70 9.80
N ASN A 196 12.86 12.23 9.62
CA ASN A 196 12.10 11.48 10.61
C ASN A 196 12.42 9.98 10.56
N ASN A 197 12.33 9.31 11.71
CA ASN A 197 12.53 7.87 11.81
C ASN A 197 11.34 7.11 11.20
N PHE A 198 11.24 7.05 9.87
CA PHE A 198 10.17 6.36 9.14
C PHE A 198 9.97 4.90 9.60
N HIS A 199 11.04 4.28 10.11
CA HIS A 199 10.99 2.97 10.77
C HIS A 199 9.90 2.83 11.85
N GLN A 200 9.57 3.92 12.55
CA GLN A 200 8.52 3.95 13.58
C GLN A 200 7.11 3.70 13.03
N TYR A 201 6.91 3.90 11.72
CA TYR A 201 5.61 3.73 11.07
C TYR A 201 5.49 2.41 10.28
N MET A 202 6.51 1.56 10.30
CA MET A 202 6.51 0.27 9.58
C MET A 202 5.42 -0.68 10.07
N LEU A 203 5.07 -0.64 11.37
CA LEU A 203 3.97 -1.45 11.88
C LEU A 203 2.64 -1.08 11.22
N PHE A 204 2.33 0.22 11.11
CA PHE A 204 1.12 0.70 10.43
C PHE A 204 1.13 0.33 8.95
N TYR A 205 2.30 0.36 8.31
CA TYR A 205 2.46 -0.10 6.95
C TYR A 205 2.06 -1.56 6.80
N TYR A 206 2.60 -2.45 7.65
CA TYR A 206 2.26 -3.87 7.60
C TYR A 206 0.80 -4.17 7.93
N ILE A 207 0.19 -3.40 8.83
CA ILE A 207 -1.24 -3.49 9.12
C ILE A 207 -2.05 -3.09 7.89
N ALA A 208 -1.71 -1.99 7.22
CA ALA A 208 -2.39 -1.54 6.00
C ALA A 208 -2.35 -2.59 4.89
N GLN A 209 -1.18 -3.21 4.67
CA GLN A 209 -1.01 -4.29 3.68
C GLN A 209 -1.84 -5.53 4.02
N TYR A 210 -1.93 -5.89 5.31
CA TYR A 210 -2.78 -6.99 5.75
C TYR A 210 -4.28 -6.70 5.56
N LEU A 211 -4.73 -5.48 5.88
CA LEU A 211 -6.12 -5.06 5.63
C LEU A 211 -6.48 -5.17 4.14
N MET A 212 -5.55 -4.78 3.27
CA MET A 212 -5.71 -4.91 1.82
C MET A 212 -5.73 -6.37 1.35
N PHE A 213 -4.89 -7.24 1.91
CA PHE A 213 -4.95 -8.68 1.67
C PHE A 213 -6.32 -9.27 2.03
N VAL A 214 -6.79 -9.02 3.26
CA VAL A 214 -8.08 -9.53 3.75
C VAL A 214 -9.22 -8.99 2.90
N ALA A 215 -9.17 -7.72 2.52
CA ALA A 215 -10.17 -7.14 1.63
C ALA A 215 -10.25 -7.89 0.29
N ASN A 216 -9.12 -8.22 -0.34
CA ASN A 216 -9.12 -8.97 -1.60
C ASN A 216 -9.61 -10.41 -1.40
N GLU A 217 -9.23 -11.08 -0.31
CA GLU A 217 -9.64 -12.46 -0.02
C GLU A 217 -11.14 -12.58 0.19
N GLN A 218 -11.75 -11.57 0.80
CA GLN A 218 -13.19 -11.52 1.00
C GLN A 218 -13.96 -11.11 -0.26
N THR A 219 -13.31 -10.42 -1.22
CA THR A 219 -13.99 -9.89 -2.41
C THR A 219 -13.98 -10.88 -3.59
N PHE A 220 -12.88 -11.63 -3.78
CA PHE A 220 -12.60 -12.40 -5.00
C PHE A 220 -12.21 -13.84 -4.71
#